data_AF-A0A8J6BAM9-F1
#
_entry.id   AF-A0A8J6BAM9-F1
#
_cell.length_a   1.000
_cell.length_b   1.000
_cell.length_c   1.000
_cell.angle_alpha   90.00
_cell.angle_beta   90.00
_cell.angle_gamma   90.00
#
_symmetry.space_group_name_H-M   'P 1'
#
loop_
_entity.id
_entity.type
_entity.pdbx_description
1 polymer ?
#
loop_
_entity_poly.entity_id
_entity_poly.type
_entity_poly.pdbx_seq_one_letter_code
_entity_poly.pdbx_strand_id
1 'polypeptide(L)'
;MLQAESERVLELWVSAVQRSITTAYSENRRESLRSARSPAEFPAQQKATAPCAQDAMLRVTGNAACCDCRAAEPEWASINLGVTVCIECSGIHRSLGVHFSKVRSLTLDSWEPELVKLMCELGNSTINGIYEARIEEMNIKKPTSSST
;
A
#
# COMPACT_ATOMS: atom_id res chain seq x y z
N MET A 1 19.79 -10.98 -3.96
CA MET A 1 20.58 -11.77 -3.00
C MET A 1 21.24 -10.77 -2.07
N LEU A 2 20.67 -10.54 -0.88
CA LEU A 2 21.21 -9.58 0.10
C LEU A 2 21.89 -10.39 1.19
N GLN A 3 23.18 -10.67 1.01
CA GLN A 3 24.03 -11.19 2.08
C GLN A 3 25.10 -10.15 2.35
N ALA A 4 25.31 -9.82 3.63
CA ALA A 4 26.37 -8.91 4.05
C ALA A 4 27.73 -9.50 3.63
N GLU A 5 28.52 -8.73 2.90
CA GLU A 5 29.79 -9.19 2.30
C GLU A 5 30.90 -9.46 3.33
N SER A 6 30.67 -9.18 4.61
CA SER A 6 31.56 -9.57 5.72
C SER A 6 30.83 -9.65 7.05
N GLU A 7 31.36 -10.46 7.97
CA GLU A 7 30.87 -10.63 9.34
C GLU A 7 30.75 -9.30 10.09
N ARG A 8 31.74 -8.42 9.91
CA ARG A 8 31.74 -7.08 10.51
C ARG A 8 30.58 -6.20 10.01
N VAL A 9 30.22 -6.31 8.72
CA VAL A 9 29.09 -5.55 8.15
C VAL A 9 27.76 -6.12 8.66
N LEU A 10 27.66 -7.44 8.80
CA LEU A 10 26.51 -8.10 9.40
C LEU A 10 26.28 -7.63 10.84
N GLU A 11 27.32 -7.63 11.67
CA GLU A 11 27.24 -7.17 13.07
C GLU A 11 26.82 -5.71 13.19
N LEU A 12 27.38 -4.83 12.36
CA LEU A 12 27.01 -3.41 12.33
C LEU A 12 25.54 -3.23 11.95
N TRP A 13 25.07 -3.99 10.97
CA TRP A 13 23.68 -3.93 10.53
C TRP A 13 22.72 -4.46 11.59
N VAL A 14 23.01 -5.61 12.19
CA VAL A 14 22.21 -6.19 13.29
C VAL A 14 22.15 -5.21 14.47
N SER A 15 23.28 -4.61 14.85
CA SER A 15 23.34 -3.61 15.92
C SER A 15 22.57 -2.34 15.58
N ALA A 16 22.61 -1.86 14.33
CA ALA A 16 21.83 -0.71 13.88
C ALA A 16 20.32 -0.99 13.96
N VAL A 17 19.87 -2.14 13.46
CA VAL A 17 18.46 -2.55 13.50
C VAL A 17 17.96 -2.70 14.93
N GLN A 18 18.70 -3.38 15.80
CA GLN A 18 18.33 -3.56 17.21
C GLN A 18 18.26 -2.22 17.98
N ARG A 19 19.15 -1.27 17.66
CA ARG A 19 19.12 0.09 18.23
C ARG A 19 17.91 0.88 17.77
N SER A 20 17.58 0.81 16.48
CA SER A 20 16.37 1.46 15.93
C SER A 20 15.09 0.92 16.58
N ILE A 21 14.99 -0.41 16.75
CA ILE A 21 13.86 -1.06 17.42
C ILE A 21 13.74 -0.59 18.87
N THR A 22 14.85 -0.61 19.62
CA THR A 22 14.85 -0.20 21.05
C THR A 22 14.46 1.27 21.21
N THR A 23 14.93 2.13 20.30
CA THR A 23 14.60 3.56 20.29
C THR A 23 13.10 3.76 20.06
N ALA A 24 12.53 3.11 19.04
CA ALA A 24 11.10 3.19 18.72
C ALA A 24 10.20 2.76 19.90
N TYR A 25 10.53 1.67 20.59
CA TYR A 25 9.77 1.24 21.78
C TYR A 25 9.90 2.20 22.97
N SER A 26 11.04 2.87 23.12
CA SER A 26 11.25 3.86 24.18
C SER A 26 10.48 5.17 23.92
N GLU A 27 10.39 5.58 22.66
CA GLU A 27 9.63 6.76 22.21
C GLU A 27 8.13 6.54 22.36
N ASN A 28 7.63 5.37 21.93
CA ASN A 28 6.23 4.99 22.09
C ASN A 28 5.79 4.97 23.57
N ARG A 29 6.69 4.58 24.49
CA ARG A 29 6.45 4.64 25.94
C ARG A 29 6.41 6.07 26.46
N ARG A 30 7.24 6.98 25.93
CA ARG A 30 7.25 8.40 26.30
C ARG A 30 6.01 9.12 25.80
N GLU A 31 5.52 8.81 24.61
CA GLU A 31 4.22 9.32 24.11
C GLU A 31 3.05 8.83 24.95
N SER A 32 3.04 7.54 25.29
CA SER A 32 2.00 6.96 26.17
C SER A 32 1.98 7.63 27.55
N LEU A 33 3.14 7.93 28.13
CA LEU A 33 3.26 8.64 29.42
C LEU A 33 2.93 10.14 29.33
N ARG A 34 3.16 10.79 28.18
CA ARG A 34 2.76 12.19 27.94
C ARG A 34 1.24 12.33 27.81
N SER A 35 0.58 11.35 27.20
CA SER A 35 -0.89 11.32 27.06
C SER A 35 -1.61 11.15 28.42
N ALA A 36 -0.97 10.46 29.38
CA ALA A 36 -1.56 10.19 30.70
C ALA A 36 -1.53 11.36 31.71
N ARG A 37 -0.98 12.54 31.36
CA ARG A 37 -0.76 13.66 32.31
C ARG A 37 -1.72 14.86 32.18
N SER A 38 -2.76 14.79 31.36
CA SER A 38 -3.73 15.89 31.22
C SER A 38 -4.96 15.69 32.14
N PRO A 39 -5.25 16.58 33.10
CA PRO A 39 -6.51 16.55 33.85
C PRO A 39 -7.63 17.25 33.06
N ALA A 40 -8.70 16.49 32.80
CA ALA A 40 -10.09 16.88 32.54
C ALA A 40 -10.40 18.15 31.72
N GLU A 41 -10.84 17.94 30.48
CA GLU A 41 -12.03 18.58 29.89
C GLU A 41 -12.54 17.62 28.79
N PHE A 42 -13.75 17.08 28.96
CA PHE A 42 -14.40 16.24 27.96
C PHE A 42 -15.25 17.13 27.04
N PRO A 43 -14.83 17.43 25.80
CA PRO A 43 -15.78 17.49 24.70
C PRO A 43 -16.00 16.07 24.20
N ALA A 44 -17.26 15.71 23.98
CA ALA A 44 -17.67 14.44 23.41
C ALA A 44 -16.83 14.11 22.16
N GLN A 45 -15.88 13.20 22.32
CA GLN A 45 -15.08 12.69 21.22
C GLN A 45 -16.04 11.93 20.31
N GLN A 46 -16.50 12.57 19.24
CA GLN A 46 -16.91 11.84 18.06
C GLN A 46 -15.75 10.91 17.73
N LYS A 47 -15.96 9.60 17.95
CA LYS A 47 -15.12 8.57 17.36
C LYS A 47 -15.21 8.79 15.85
N ALA A 48 -14.26 9.54 15.28
CA ALA A 48 -13.95 9.40 13.88
C ALA A 48 -13.61 7.91 13.73
N THR A 49 -14.55 7.16 13.16
CA THR A 49 -14.33 5.77 12.80
C THR A 49 -13.09 5.77 11.93
N ALA A 50 -12.00 5.16 12.40
CA ALA A 50 -10.83 4.97 11.57
C ALA A 50 -11.33 4.36 10.25
N PRO A 51 -11.06 5.01 9.10
CA PRO A 51 -11.56 4.52 7.83
C PRO A 51 -11.10 3.07 7.65
N CYS A 52 -11.98 2.22 7.12
CA CYS A 52 -11.57 0.84 6.87
C CYS A 52 -10.39 0.84 5.89
N ALA A 53 -9.52 -0.18 5.96
CA ALA A 53 -8.30 -0.23 5.15
C ALA A 53 -8.58 0.02 3.65
N GLN A 54 -9.67 -0.55 3.14
CA GLN A 54 -10.17 -0.33 1.78
C GLN A 54 -10.46 1.16 1.50
N ASP A 55 -11.22 1.83 2.36
CA ASP A 55 -11.55 3.25 2.18
C ASP A 55 -10.29 4.12 2.12
N ALA A 56 -9.26 3.79 2.91
CA ALA A 56 -7.99 4.50 2.87
C ALA A 56 -7.29 4.33 1.51
N MET A 57 -7.23 3.11 0.98
CA MET A 57 -6.59 2.83 -0.30
C MET A 57 -7.36 3.40 -1.49
N LEU A 58 -8.70 3.37 -1.46
CA LEU A 58 -9.54 3.87 -2.56
C LEU A 58 -9.54 5.41 -2.66
N ARG A 59 -9.21 6.12 -1.58
CA ARG A 59 -9.04 7.58 -1.60
C ARG A 59 -7.76 8.06 -2.27
N VAL A 60 -6.80 7.18 -2.51
CA VAL A 60 -5.56 7.51 -3.22
C VAL A 60 -5.87 7.88 -4.67
N THR A 61 -5.19 8.90 -5.18
CA THR A 61 -5.40 9.40 -6.54
C THR A 61 -5.30 8.28 -7.58
N GLY A 62 -6.36 8.10 -8.36
CA GLY A 62 -6.47 7.08 -9.40
C GLY A 62 -6.98 5.71 -8.93
N ASN A 63 -7.03 5.42 -7.62
CA ASN A 63 -7.42 4.10 -7.13
C ASN A 63 -8.93 3.83 -7.19
N ALA A 64 -9.75 4.85 -7.44
CA ALA A 64 -11.21 4.71 -7.64
C ALA A 64 -11.59 4.04 -8.98
N ALA A 65 -10.62 3.83 -9.88
CA ALA A 65 -10.81 3.12 -11.14
C ALA A 65 -9.68 2.11 -11.34
N CYS A 66 -9.99 0.99 -11.98
CA CYS A 66 -9.04 -0.07 -12.31
C CYS A 66 -7.81 0.50 -13.02
N CYS A 67 -6.63 0.11 -12.54
CA CYS A 67 -5.36 0.54 -13.07
C CYS A 67 -5.23 0.27 -14.56
N ASP A 68 -5.80 -0.83 -15.09
CA ASP A 68 -5.52 -1.27 -16.46
C ASP A 68 -6.63 -0.94 -17.45
N CYS A 69 -7.90 -1.02 -17.05
CA CYS A 69 -9.05 -0.85 -17.95
C CYS A 69 -9.99 0.30 -17.56
N ARG A 70 -9.71 1.00 -16.45
CA ARG A 70 -10.52 2.09 -15.90
C ARG A 70 -11.95 1.71 -15.48
N ALA A 71 -12.27 0.42 -15.34
CA ALA A 71 -13.51 -0.02 -14.69
C ALA A 71 -13.63 0.61 -13.30
N ALA A 72 -14.81 1.12 -12.95
CA ALA A 72 -15.04 1.77 -11.66
C ALA A 72 -14.95 0.77 -10.50
N GLU A 73 -14.71 1.30 -9.30
CA GLU A 73 -14.81 0.56 -8.02
C GLU A 73 -14.01 -0.76 -8.02
N PRO A 74 -12.69 -0.73 -8.28
CA PRO A 74 -11.88 -1.93 -8.26
C PRO A 74 -11.84 -2.54 -6.85
N GLU A 75 -12.13 -3.83 -6.75
CA GLU A 75 -12.15 -4.58 -5.48
C GLU A 75 -10.90 -5.45 -5.25
N TRP A 76 -9.93 -5.39 -6.16
CA TRP A 76 -8.68 -6.15 -6.09
C TRP A 76 -7.48 -5.22 -6.15
N ALA A 77 -6.34 -5.70 -5.69
CA ALA A 77 -5.09 -4.97 -5.71
C ALA A 77 -3.90 -5.87 -6.01
N SER A 78 -2.88 -5.32 -6.65
CA SER A 78 -1.55 -5.93 -6.74
C SER A 78 -0.63 -5.27 -5.71
N ILE A 79 -0.32 -6.00 -4.64
CA ILE A 79 0.38 -5.42 -3.48
C ILE A 79 1.85 -5.11 -3.73
N ASN A 80 2.50 -5.80 -4.67
CA ASN A 80 3.90 -5.52 -5.03
C ASN A 80 4.04 -4.39 -6.03
N LEU A 81 2.97 -4.05 -6.75
CA LEU A 81 2.93 -2.93 -7.70
C LEU A 81 2.31 -1.68 -7.08
N GLY A 82 1.46 -1.83 -6.05
CA GLY A 82 0.80 -0.70 -5.41
C GLY A 82 -0.41 -0.17 -6.18
N VAL A 83 -1.15 -1.05 -6.89
CA VAL A 83 -2.27 -0.66 -7.76
C VAL A 83 -3.57 -1.38 -7.41
N THR A 84 -4.71 -0.73 -7.67
CA THR A 84 -6.05 -1.34 -7.59
C THR A 84 -6.53 -1.75 -9.00
N VAL A 85 -7.13 -2.93 -9.12
CA VAL A 85 -7.59 -3.51 -10.38
C VAL A 85 -8.99 -4.11 -10.23
N CYS A 86 -9.76 -4.16 -11.31
CA CYS A 86 -11.07 -4.83 -11.31
C CYS A 86 -10.90 -6.36 -11.28
N ILE A 87 -12.01 -7.08 -11.12
CA ILE A 87 -12.02 -8.55 -11.08
C ILE A 87 -11.40 -9.19 -12.32
N GLU A 88 -11.70 -8.68 -13.52
CA GLU A 88 -11.20 -9.22 -14.78
C GLU A 88 -9.68 -9.05 -14.92
N CYS A 89 -9.19 -7.82 -14.72
CA CYS A 89 -7.77 -7.52 -14.74
C CYS A 89 -7.02 -8.25 -13.62
N SER A 90 -7.64 -8.46 -12.45
CA SER A 90 -7.05 -9.29 -11.40
C SER A 90 -6.82 -10.74 -11.85
N GLY A 91 -7.70 -11.29 -12.69
CA GLY A 91 -7.55 -12.61 -13.31
C GLY A 91 -6.35 -12.68 -14.24
N ILE A 92 -6.15 -11.64 -15.06
CA ILE A 92 -4.97 -11.50 -15.93
C ILE A 92 -3.69 -11.38 -15.10
N HIS A 93 -3.69 -10.54 -14.06
CA HIS A 93 -2.55 -10.42 -13.16
C HIS A 93 -2.17 -11.76 -12.51
N ARG A 94 -3.14 -12.62 -12.19
CA ARG A 94 -2.88 -13.96 -11.66
C ARG A 94 -2.22 -14.87 -12.69
N SER A 95 -2.61 -14.80 -13.96
CA SER A 95 -2.02 -15.63 -15.02
C SER A 95 -0.57 -15.27 -15.34
N LEU A 96 -0.14 -14.03 -15.05
CA LEU A 96 1.27 -13.62 -15.12
C LEU A 96 2.16 -14.38 -14.12
N GLY A 97 1.62 -14.71 -12.95
CA GLY A 97 2.34 -15.38 -11.86
C GLY A 97 2.95 -14.42 -10.81
N VAL A 98 3.27 -14.99 -9.65
CA VAL A 98 3.60 -14.25 -8.41
C VAL A 98 4.89 -13.43 -8.46
N HIS A 99 5.75 -13.68 -9.46
CA HIS A 99 6.95 -12.89 -9.71
C HIS A 99 6.62 -11.52 -10.29
N PHE A 100 5.50 -11.41 -11.01
CA PHE A 100 5.05 -10.17 -11.64
C PHE A 100 3.99 -9.47 -10.82
N SER A 101 2.97 -10.21 -10.35
CA SER A 101 1.86 -9.62 -9.60
C SER A 101 1.40 -10.51 -8.46
N LYS A 102 1.21 -9.90 -7.29
CA LYS A 102 0.68 -10.53 -6.07
C LYS A 102 -0.70 -9.95 -5.79
N VAL A 103 -1.73 -10.67 -6.22
CA VAL A 103 -3.12 -10.21 -6.15
C VAL A 103 -3.73 -10.49 -4.76
N ARG A 104 -4.41 -9.48 -4.20
CA ARG A 104 -5.22 -9.53 -2.97
C ARG A 104 -6.58 -8.85 -3.20
N SER A 105 -7.62 -9.35 -2.55
CA SER A 105 -8.93 -8.70 -2.49
C SER A 105 -8.90 -7.58 -1.46
N LEU A 106 -9.51 -6.44 -1.77
CA LEU A 106 -9.69 -5.33 -0.83
C LEU A 106 -10.73 -5.64 0.25
N THR A 107 -11.70 -6.52 -0.05
CA THR A 107 -12.85 -6.83 0.80
C THR A 107 -12.76 -8.21 1.45
N LEU A 108 -12.15 -9.20 0.79
CA LEU A 108 -12.15 -10.59 1.22
C LEU A 108 -10.87 -11.01 1.95
N ASP A 109 -9.76 -10.29 1.77
CA ASP A 109 -8.48 -10.62 2.40
C ASP A 109 -8.21 -9.72 3.62
N SER A 110 -7.41 -10.24 4.56
CA SER A 110 -6.89 -9.43 5.67
C SER A 110 -5.73 -8.54 5.21
N TRP A 111 -5.70 -7.30 5.71
CA TRP A 111 -4.69 -6.31 5.36
C TRP A 111 -3.86 -5.91 6.56
N GLU A 112 -2.55 -6.19 6.48
CA GLU A 112 -1.57 -5.71 7.45
C GLU A 112 -1.38 -4.19 7.29
N PRO A 113 -1.21 -3.42 8.38
CA PRO A 113 -1.07 -1.96 8.32
C PRO A 113 0.04 -1.48 7.37
N GLU A 114 1.14 -2.24 7.26
CA GLU A 114 2.27 -1.95 6.38
C GLU A 114 1.89 -2.04 4.91
N LEU A 115 1.03 -3.00 4.54
CA LEU A 115 0.51 -3.12 3.18
C LEU A 115 -0.48 -2.01 2.86
N VAL A 116 -1.33 -1.63 3.83
CA VAL A 116 -2.22 -0.45 3.66
C VAL A 116 -1.39 0.79 3.38
N LYS A 117 -0.34 1.03 4.18
CA LYS A 117 0.55 2.16 3.99
C LYS A 117 1.23 2.13 2.62
N LEU A 118 1.74 0.98 2.18
CA LEU A 118 2.34 0.82 0.86
C LEU A 118 1.36 1.23 -0.27
N MET A 119 0.12 0.75 -0.20
CA MET A 119 -0.92 1.09 -1.17
C MET A 119 -1.28 2.58 -1.14
N CYS A 120 -1.23 3.21 0.04
CA CYS A 120 -1.48 4.65 0.22
C CYS A 120 -0.35 5.56 -0.30
N GLU A 121 0.90 5.10 -0.27
CA GLU A 121 2.06 5.85 -0.77
C GLU A 121 2.25 5.72 -2.30
N LEU A 122 1.67 4.68 -2.91
CA LEU A 122 1.72 4.44 -4.36
C LEU A 122 0.41 4.88 -5.02
N GLY A 123 -0.30 3.98 -5.69
CA GLY A 123 -1.55 4.24 -6.38
C GLY A 123 -1.45 4.33 -7.89
N ASN A 124 -2.60 4.14 -8.54
CA ASN A 124 -2.70 3.94 -9.99
C ASN A 124 -2.18 5.14 -10.78
N SER A 125 -2.36 6.37 -10.32
CA SER A 125 -1.83 7.55 -11.00
C SER A 125 -0.30 7.54 -11.04
N THR A 126 0.34 7.25 -9.91
CA THR A 126 1.80 7.14 -9.80
C THR A 126 2.34 6.02 -10.69
N ILE A 127 1.71 4.85 -10.64
CA ILE A 127 2.19 3.66 -11.37
C ILE A 127 1.94 3.79 -12.87
N ASN A 128 0.80 4.32 -13.32
CA ASN A 128 0.57 4.60 -14.74
C ASN A 128 1.52 5.68 -15.25
N GLY A 129 1.91 6.66 -14.43
CA GLY A 129 2.96 7.63 -14.76
C GLY A 129 4.33 6.99 -15.06
N ILE A 130 4.55 5.74 -14.65
CA ILE A 130 5.78 4.97 -14.92
C ILE A 130 5.55 3.97 -16.06
N TYR A 131 4.58 3.06 -15.90
CA TYR A 131 4.36 1.95 -16.83
C TYR A 131 3.67 2.37 -18.12
N GLU A 132 2.90 3.47 -18.09
CA GLU A 132 2.16 4.00 -19.24
C GLU A 132 2.70 5.34 -19.74
N ALA A 133 3.90 5.77 -19.29
CA ALA A 133 4.47 7.08 -19.61
C ALA A 133 4.54 7.39 -21.11
N ARG A 134 4.58 6.35 -21.96
CA ARG A 134 4.80 6.45 -23.41
C ARG A 134 3.64 5.95 -24.26
N ILE A 135 2.47 5.67 -23.68
CA ILE A 135 1.34 5.11 -24.45
C ILE A 135 0.87 6.06 -25.55
N GLU A 136 0.91 7.37 -25.29
CA GLU A 136 0.52 8.42 -26.23
C GLU A 136 1.53 8.51 -27.39
N GLU A 137 2.83 8.50 -27.09
CA GLU A 137 3.90 8.48 -28.10
C GLU A 137 3.78 7.27 -29.05
N MET A 138 3.35 6.12 -28.50
CA MET A 138 3.22 4.87 -29.22
C MET A 138 1.86 4.72 -29.94
N ASN A 139 0.94 5.69 -29.83
CA ASN A 139 -0.45 5.60 -30.32
C ASN A 139 -1.19 4.33 -29.84
N ILE A 140 -0.89 3.86 -28.63
CA ILE A 140 -1.55 2.69 -28.03
C ILE A 140 -2.79 3.16 -27.25
N LYS A 141 -3.94 2.58 -27.56
CA LYS A 141 -5.17 2.81 -26.80
C LYS A 141 -5.26 1.83 -25.64
N LYS A 142 -5.27 2.37 -24.42
CA LYS A 142 -5.54 1.60 -23.20
C LYS A 142 -6.94 0.97 -23.27
N PRO A 143 -7.09 -0.31 -22.86
CA PRO A 143 -8.41 -0.95 -22.83
C PRO A 143 -9.39 -0.21 -21.94
N THR A 144 -10.67 -0.48 -22.18
CA THR A 144 -11.80 0.01 -21.38
C THR A 144 -12.45 -1.17 -20.65
N SER A 145 -13.37 -0.90 -19.73
CA SER A 145 -14.14 -1.94 -19.03
C SER A 145 -14.98 -2.82 -19.96
N SER A 146 -15.14 -2.45 -21.24
CA SER A 146 -15.89 -3.21 -22.25
C SER A 146 -14.98 -3.88 -23.28
N SER A 147 -13.67 -3.74 -23.14
CA SER A 147 -12.70 -4.38 -24.03
C SER A 147 -12.52 -5.84 -23.59
N THR A 148 -12.99 -6.78 -24.42
CA THR A 148 -12.83 -8.23 -24.20
C THR A 148 -11.51 -8.72 -24.79
#